data_AF-A0A101XZC0-F1
#
_entry.id   AF-A0A101XZC0-F1
#
_cell.length_a   1.000
_cell.length_b   1.000
_cell.length_c   1.000
_cell.angle_alpha   90.00
_cell.angle_beta   90.00
_cell.angle_gamma   90.00
#
_symmetry.space_group_name_H-M   'P 1'
#
loop_
_entity.id
_entity.type
_entity.pdbx_description
1 polymer ?
#
loop_
_entity_poly.entity_id
_entity_poly.type
_entity_poly.pdbx_seq_one_letter_code
_entity_poly.pdbx_strand_id
1 'polypeptide(L)'
;MRRLSIVIILILLTILPQASTAYLSAGGPSAVSPPSFPDNEETRRLLEQTLSSAEIEKEITRITAEQAGLERKAEELRTQAAVKQTAIADRQERAGDIIRSYYTGERDGLLAAVLSARSISRVLALYDYYEIIIRRDHDILKEYEEDYKALKATLTAAERSSRELEELKSALQEQKIRVAALNEEIEGGIQASSDPESMSALLNEFTKYWENIGLHEVKIYFKALSSAMNRLPQFIQGREGALTRKGMTYNLTLKEEDLNEFLVSQNKLFKDFGFRFNDGSVIATGSSGGLTLTLTGHYSIQEEPVNGLMFHIDNVVFNGLELPESTRQDLEDEFDLGFYPGKIVSFLHATEVESKNGVLYVKLGISF
;
A
#
# COMPACT_ATOMS: atom_id res chain seq x y z
N MET A 1 9.08 41.08 -39.04
CA MET A 1 10.35 41.81 -39.30
C MET A 1 11.14 41.77 -37.99
N ARG A 2 12.41 41.40 -37.86
CA ARG A 2 13.50 41.15 -38.79
C ARG A 2 14.47 40.22 -38.02
N ARG A 3 14.95 39.15 -38.66
CA ARG A 3 16.08 38.32 -38.22
C ARG A 3 17.40 39.10 -38.44
N LEU A 4 18.42 38.88 -37.62
CA LEU A 4 19.84 38.63 -37.97
C LEU A 4 20.66 38.59 -36.66
N SER A 5 21.19 37.45 -36.23
CA SER A 5 22.48 36.85 -36.63
C SER A 5 23.71 37.61 -36.10
N ILE A 6 24.59 36.95 -35.34
CA ILE A 6 25.97 36.59 -35.72
C ILE A 6 26.80 36.24 -34.46
N VAL A 7 27.40 35.06 -34.55
CA VAL A 7 28.47 34.49 -33.74
C VAL A 7 29.75 35.31 -33.90
N ILE A 8 30.42 35.67 -32.80
CA ILE A 8 31.87 35.92 -32.78
C ILE A 8 32.47 35.23 -31.56
N ILE A 9 33.27 34.20 -31.84
CA ILE A 9 34.25 33.57 -30.96
C ILE A 9 35.57 34.32 -31.18
N LEU A 10 36.22 34.83 -30.13
CA LEU A 10 37.68 34.72 -29.97
C LEU A 10 38.15 35.17 -28.57
N ILE A 11 38.57 34.17 -27.77
CA ILE A 11 39.85 34.09 -27.05
C ILE A 11 40.43 35.42 -26.52
N LEU A 12 40.32 35.63 -25.20
CA LEU A 12 41.37 36.32 -24.45
C LEU A 12 41.72 35.53 -23.19
N LEU A 13 43.02 35.26 -23.10
CA LEU A 13 43.72 34.45 -22.14
C LEU A 13 43.89 35.20 -20.81
N THR A 14 43.67 34.47 -19.71
CA THR A 14 44.44 34.50 -18.44
C THR A 14 44.64 35.83 -17.72
N ILE A 15 44.02 35.97 -16.53
CA ILE A 15 44.66 36.13 -15.20
C ILE A 15 43.51 36.01 -14.18
N LEU A 16 43.40 34.86 -13.50
CA LEU A 16 42.53 34.70 -12.32
C LEU A 16 43.40 34.79 -11.06
N PRO A 17 43.06 35.62 -10.07
CA PRO A 17 43.70 35.58 -8.77
C PRO A 17 43.24 34.33 -8.00
N GLN A 18 44.20 33.65 -7.38
CA GLN A 18 43.99 32.51 -6.51
C GLN A 18 43.15 32.92 -5.30
N ALA A 19 41.86 32.58 -5.31
CA ALA A 19 41.04 32.58 -4.11
C ALA A 19 41.32 31.27 -3.36
N SER A 20 41.98 31.37 -2.21
CA SER A 20 42.12 30.28 -1.26
C SER A 20 40.73 29.88 -0.77
N THR A 21 40.16 28.83 -1.35
CA THR A 21 39.01 28.14 -0.77
C THR A 21 39.49 27.41 0.47
N ALA A 22 39.26 28.04 1.62
CA ALA A 22 39.24 27.33 2.90
C ALA A 22 38.18 26.23 2.78
N TYR A 23 38.64 24.98 2.73
CA TYR A 23 37.78 23.83 2.89
C TYR A 23 37.22 23.90 4.31
N LEU A 24 35.99 24.41 4.44
CA LEU A 24 35.13 24.08 5.56
C LEU A 24 34.93 22.58 5.50
N SER A 25 35.70 21.86 6.31
CA SER A 25 35.43 20.47 6.65
C SER A 25 34.05 20.46 7.29
N ALA A 26 33.04 20.11 6.48
CA ALA A 26 31.75 19.70 7.00
C ALA A 26 32.01 18.43 7.81
N GLY A 27 31.98 18.56 9.13
CA GLY A 27 31.86 17.42 10.02
C GLY A 27 30.65 16.62 9.54
N GLY A 28 30.86 15.34 9.24
CA GLY A 28 29.77 14.42 8.97
C GLY A 28 28.80 14.40 10.16
N PRO A 29 27.55 13.96 9.96
CA PRO A 29 26.64 13.77 11.08
C PRO A 29 27.34 12.87 12.09
N SER A 30 27.55 13.39 13.30
CA SER A 30 27.98 12.58 14.44
C SER A 30 27.04 11.39 14.49
N ALA A 31 27.58 10.18 14.31
CA ALA A 31 26.86 8.95 14.54
C ALA A 31 26.42 8.96 16.00
N VAL A 32 25.16 9.31 16.25
CA VAL A 32 24.55 9.17 17.57
C VAL A 32 24.53 7.68 17.84
N SER A 33 25.45 7.23 18.69
CA SER A 33 25.50 5.83 19.08
C SER A 33 24.17 5.45 19.76
N PRO A 34 23.64 4.25 19.50
CA PRO A 34 22.44 3.80 20.20
C PRO A 34 22.66 3.88 21.72
N PRO A 35 21.63 4.25 22.51
CA PRO A 35 21.74 4.23 23.96
C PRO A 35 22.15 2.82 24.44
N SER A 36 23.07 2.75 25.41
CA SER A 36 23.51 1.48 25.96
C SER A 36 22.39 0.88 26.81
N PHE A 37 21.79 -0.21 26.35
CA PHE A 37 20.71 -0.88 27.06
C PHE A 37 21.27 -1.77 28.17
N PRO A 38 20.71 -1.70 29.40
CA PRO A 38 20.95 -2.73 30.41
C PRO A 38 20.46 -4.08 29.88
N ASP A 39 21.30 -5.11 29.93
CA ASP A 39 20.91 -6.48 29.53
C ASP A 39 20.12 -7.15 30.67
N ASN A 40 18.92 -6.63 30.93
CA ASN A 40 17.93 -7.19 31.84
C ASN A 40 16.64 -7.46 31.07
N GLU A 41 16.08 -8.66 31.24
CA GLU A 41 14.84 -9.10 30.59
C GLU A 41 13.65 -8.19 30.89
N GLU A 42 13.53 -7.71 32.13
CA GLU A 42 12.45 -6.79 32.51
C GLU A 42 12.58 -5.44 31.80
N THR A 43 13.81 -4.95 31.63
CA THR A 43 14.07 -3.70 30.90
C THR A 43 13.80 -3.86 29.41
N ARG A 44 14.21 -4.99 28.82
CA ARG A 44 13.91 -5.35 27.41
C ARG A 44 12.41 -5.35 27.16
N ARG A 45 11.64 -6.03 28.02
CA ARG A 45 10.19 -6.11 27.89
C ARG A 45 9.53 -4.72 27.96
N LEU A 46 9.98 -3.84 28.85
CA LEU A 46 9.44 -2.48 28.94
C LEU A 46 9.76 -1.63 27.70
N LEU A 47 10.96 -1.79 27.13
CA LEU A 47 11.35 -1.14 25.89
C LEU A 47 10.48 -1.63 24.71
N GLU A 48 10.26 -2.94 24.59
CA GLU A 48 9.40 -3.53 23.55
C GLU A 48 7.93 -3.09 23.71
N GLN A 49 7.40 -3.06 24.93
CA GLN A 49 6.07 -2.52 25.21
C GLN A 49 5.98 -1.03 24.83
N THR A 50 7.05 -0.26 25.07
CA THR A 50 7.11 1.16 24.69
C THR A 50 7.09 1.34 23.17
N LEU A 51 7.83 0.51 22.41
CA LEU A 51 7.75 0.51 20.94
C LEU A 51 6.33 0.19 20.45
N SER A 52 5.72 -0.85 21.02
CA SER A 52 4.38 -1.28 20.68
C SER A 52 3.35 -0.17 20.95
N SER A 53 3.46 0.52 22.09
CA SER A 53 2.59 1.66 22.42
C SER A 53 2.74 2.80 21.41
N ALA A 54 3.98 3.23 21.15
CA ALA A 54 4.24 4.32 20.20
C ALA A 54 3.73 4.01 18.78
N GLU A 55 3.86 2.76 18.32
CA GLU A 55 3.36 2.37 17.01
C GLU A 55 1.83 2.30 16.97
N ILE A 56 1.16 1.84 18.04
CA ILE A 56 -0.31 1.89 18.14
C ILE A 56 -0.79 3.36 18.13
N GLU A 57 -0.09 4.29 18.79
CA GLU A 57 -0.44 5.72 18.77
C GLU A 57 -0.32 6.34 17.37
N LYS A 58 0.75 5.99 16.63
CA LYS A 58 0.92 6.39 15.23
C LYS A 58 -0.23 5.85 14.37
N GLU A 59 -0.61 4.60 14.57
CA GLU A 59 -1.70 3.96 13.84
C GLU A 59 -3.07 4.58 14.18
N ILE A 60 -3.34 4.89 15.46
CA ILE A 60 -4.52 5.65 15.89
C ILE A 60 -4.58 7.00 15.17
N THR A 61 -3.44 7.69 15.04
CA THR A 61 -3.36 8.98 14.35
C THR A 61 -3.68 8.82 12.86
N ARG A 62 -3.11 7.81 12.21
CA ARG A 62 -3.38 7.48 10.79
C ARG A 62 -4.85 7.16 10.56
N ILE A 63 -5.42 6.24 11.34
CA ILE A 63 -6.82 5.83 11.25
C ILE A 63 -7.76 7.01 11.54
N THR A 64 -7.43 7.89 12.48
CA THR A 64 -8.23 9.09 12.76
C THR A 64 -8.27 10.03 11.56
N ALA A 65 -7.16 10.19 10.84
CA ALA A 65 -7.13 10.98 9.61
C ALA A 65 -7.96 10.33 8.48
N GLU A 66 -7.88 9.00 8.36
CA GLU A 66 -8.69 8.22 7.41
C GLU A 66 -10.19 8.35 7.72
N GLN A 67 -10.56 8.25 8.99
CA GLN A 67 -11.93 8.46 9.48
C GLN A 67 -12.45 9.84 9.07
N ALA A 68 -11.67 10.91 9.29
CA ALA A 68 -12.05 12.26 8.89
C ALA A 68 -12.19 12.42 7.37
N GLY A 69 -11.42 11.66 6.58
CA GLY A 69 -11.58 11.57 5.13
C GLY A 69 -12.91 10.91 4.73
N LEU A 70 -13.20 9.76 5.35
CA LEU A 70 -14.41 8.99 5.08
C LEU A 70 -15.68 9.72 5.52
N GLU A 71 -15.65 10.43 6.66
CA GLU A 71 -16.75 11.28 7.13
C GLU A 71 -17.11 12.36 6.11
N ARG A 72 -16.10 13.07 5.59
CA ARG A 72 -16.33 14.09 4.55
C ARG A 72 -16.93 13.48 3.28
N LYS A 73 -16.43 12.33 2.84
CA LYS A 73 -16.94 11.63 1.66
C LYS A 73 -18.38 11.16 1.85
N ALA A 74 -18.72 10.62 3.02
CA ALA A 74 -20.07 10.19 3.34
C ALA A 74 -21.05 11.38 3.33
N GLU A 75 -20.63 12.52 3.89
CA GLU A 75 -21.46 13.73 3.91
C GLU A 75 -21.65 14.34 2.52
N GLU A 76 -20.60 14.34 1.70
CA GLU A 76 -20.68 14.75 0.30
C GLU A 76 -21.68 13.88 -0.48
N LEU A 77 -21.59 12.56 -0.32
CA LEU A 77 -22.51 11.61 -0.98
C LEU A 77 -23.96 11.82 -0.53
N ARG A 78 -24.20 12.08 0.77
CA ARG A 78 -25.54 12.40 1.27
C ARG A 78 -26.08 13.69 0.68
N THR A 79 -25.25 14.72 0.61
CA THR A 79 -25.62 16.01 0.00
C THR A 79 -25.94 15.84 -1.49
N GLN A 80 -25.09 15.11 -2.23
CA GLN A 80 -25.33 14.79 -3.64
C GLN A 80 -26.62 13.99 -3.82
N ALA A 81 -26.90 13.02 -2.96
CA ALA A 81 -28.14 12.25 -2.99
C ALA A 81 -29.37 13.16 -2.76
N ALA A 82 -29.30 14.07 -1.78
CA ALA A 82 -30.39 15.02 -1.52
C ALA A 82 -30.64 15.95 -2.72
N VAL A 83 -29.57 16.50 -3.31
CA VAL A 83 -29.68 17.34 -4.52
C VAL A 83 -30.29 16.57 -5.69
N LYS A 84 -29.83 15.34 -5.94
CA LYS A 84 -30.41 14.47 -6.99
C LYS A 84 -31.87 14.16 -6.70
N GLN A 85 -32.23 13.83 -5.47
CA GLN A 85 -33.61 13.54 -5.07
C GLN A 85 -34.54 14.72 -5.35
N THR A 86 -34.09 15.96 -5.07
CA THR A 86 -34.85 17.16 -5.41
C THR A 86 -34.90 17.39 -6.92
N ALA A 87 -33.78 17.23 -7.62
CA ALA A 87 -33.71 17.45 -9.07
C ALA A 87 -34.60 16.50 -9.89
N ILE A 88 -34.87 15.30 -9.38
CA ILE A 88 -35.70 14.30 -10.07
C ILE A 88 -37.18 14.39 -9.71
N ALA A 89 -37.58 15.21 -8.74
CA ALA A 89 -38.96 15.25 -8.25
C ALA A 89 -39.97 15.58 -9.37
N ASP A 90 -39.69 16.61 -10.17
CA ASP A 90 -40.54 17.00 -11.29
C ASP A 90 -40.59 15.91 -12.37
N ARG A 91 -39.46 15.22 -12.61
CA ARG A 91 -39.39 14.10 -13.59
C ARG A 91 -40.17 12.90 -13.08
N GLN A 92 -40.11 12.62 -11.78
CA GLN A 92 -40.85 11.55 -11.12
C GLN A 92 -42.35 11.78 -11.25
N GLU A 93 -42.82 13.01 -11.02
CA GLU A 93 -44.23 13.37 -11.20
C GLU A 93 -44.66 13.16 -12.66
N ARG A 94 -43.92 13.72 -13.62
CA ARG A 94 -44.23 13.56 -15.05
C ARG A 94 -44.22 12.09 -15.50
N ALA A 95 -43.23 11.31 -15.07
CA ALA A 95 -43.17 9.88 -15.34
C ALA A 95 -44.39 9.15 -14.73
N GLY A 96 -44.78 9.51 -13.51
CA GLY A 96 -45.98 8.99 -12.85
C GLY A 96 -47.28 9.29 -13.60
N ASP A 97 -47.43 10.52 -14.11
CA ASP A 97 -48.58 10.92 -14.92
C ASP A 97 -48.64 10.16 -16.25
N ILE A 98 -47.50 9.98 -16.91
CA ILE A 98 -47.39 9.18 -18.14
C ILE A 98 -47.86 7.75 -17.86
N ILE A 99 -47.27 7.06 -16.88
CA ILE A 99 -47.64 5.69 -16.52
C ILE A 99 -49.13 5.59 -16.16
N ARG A 100 -49.66 6.57 -15.40
CA ARG A 100 -51.08 6.63 -15.07
C ARG A 100 -51.94 6.75 -16.33
N SER A 101 -51.59 7.62 -17.28
CA SER A 101 -52.35 7.82 -18.51
C SER A 101 -52.43 6.57 -19.39
N TYR A 102 -51.39 5.74 -19.41
CA TYR A 102 -51.42 4.43 -20.07
C TYR A 102 -52.26 3.42 -19.28
N TYR A 103 -52.15 3.43 -17.95
CA TYR A 103 -52.88 2.49 -17.09
C TYR A 103 -54.40 2.77 -17.06
N THR A 104 -54.82 4.04 -17.05
CA THR A 104 -56.23 4.45 -17.03
C THR A 104 -56.88 4.41 -18.41
N GLY A 105 -56.12 4.15 -19.47
CA GLY A 105 -56.62 4.12 -20.84
C GLY A 105 -56.82 5.51 -21.47
N GLU A 106 -56.37 6.60 -20.83
CA GLU A 106 -56.41 7.95 -21.42
C GLU A 106 -55.63 8.01 -22.75
N ARG A 107 -54.57 7.20 -22.89
CA ARG A 107 -53.78 7.09 -24.11
C ARG A 107 -54.44 6.25 -25.22
N ASP A 108 -55.41 5.38 -24.88
CA ASP A 108 -56.13 4.55 -25.86
C ASP A 108 -56.97 5.38 -26.81
N GLY A 109 -57.44 6.55 -26.34
CA GLY A 109 -58.18 7.52 -27.15
C GLY A 109 -57.40 8.05 -28.36
N LEU A 110 -56.06 8.09 -28.28
CA LEU A 110 -55.21 8.54 -29.40
C LEU A 110 -55.18 7.50 -30.54
N LEU A 111 -55.03 6.22 -30.19
CA LEU A 111 -55.07 5.13 -31.16
C LEU A 111 -56.47 5.01 -31.77
N ALA A 112 -57.52 5.13 -30.95
CA ALA A 112 -58.90 5.16 -31.42
C ALA A 112 -59.17 6.35 -32.37
N ALA A 113 -58.55 7.51 -32.15
CA ALA A 113 -58.65 8.66 -33.04
C ALA A 113 -58.00 8.41 -34.42
N VAL A 114 -56.85 7.72 -34.44
CA VAL A 114 -56.19 7.31 -35.70
C VAL A 114 -57.07 6.31 -36.46
N LEU A 115 -57.61 5.29 -35.78
CA LEU A 115 -58.45 4.24 -36.38
C LEU A 115 -59.83 4.75 -36.85
N SER A 116 -60.32 5.85 -36.29
CA SER A 116 -61.63 6.45 -36.64
C SER A 116 -61.54 7.56 -37.69
N ALA A 117 -60.35 7.85 -38.23
CA ALA A 117 -60.14 8.91 -39.21
C ALA A 117 -60.78 8.58 -40.57
N ARG A 118 -61.53 9.54 -41.13
CA ARG A 118 -62.31 9.37 -42.38
C ARG A 118 -61.53 9.66 -43.67
N SER A 119 -60.24 10.01 -43.59
CA SER A 119 -59.40 10.26 -44.77
C SER A 119 -57.94 9.90 -44.52
N ILE A 120 -57.24 9.46 -45.57
CA ILE A 120 -55.83 9.05 -45.51
C ILE A 120 -54.94 10.21 -45.03
N SER A 121 -55.16 11.43 -45.52
CA SER A 121 -54.42 12.61 -45.06
C SER A 121 -54.59 12.88 -43.55
N ARG A 122 -55.76 12.55 -42.99
CA ARG A 122 -56.03 12.71 -41.55
C ARG A 122 -55.42 11.58 -40.73
N VAL A 123 -55.39 10.36 -41.26
CA VAL A 123 -54.65 9.23 -40.65
C VAL A 123 -53.18 9.58 -40.52
N LEU A 124 -52.54 10.05 -41.61
CA LEU A 124 -51.12 10.42 -41.59
C LEU A 124 -50.82 11.52 -40.56
N ALA A 125 -51.63 12.60 -40.54
CA ALA A 125 -51.44 13.66 -39.55
C ALA A 125 -51.62 13.18 -38.10
N LEU A 126 -52.63 12.37 -37.82
CA LEU A 126 -52.85 11.83 -36.46
C LEU A 126 -51.78 10.81 -36.06
N TYR A 127 -51.26 10.05 -37.01
CA TYR A 127 -50.14 9.13 -36.78
C TYR A 127 -48.86 9.87 -36.43
N ASP A 128 -48.55 10.97 -37.13
CA ASP A 128 -47.39 11.82 -36.81
C ASP A 128 -47.49 12.38 -35.38
N TYR A 129 -48.67 12.86 -34.97
CA TYR A 129 -48.89 13.31 -33.59
C TYR A 129 -48.77 12.18 -32.57
N TYR A 130 -49.30 10.99 -32.89
CA TYR A 130 -49.17 9.82 -32.04
C TYR A 130 -47.70 9.46 -31.84
N GLU A 131 -46.90 9.40 -32.91
CA GLU A 131 -45.48 9.08 -32.84
C GLU A 131 -44.71 10.11 -31.99
N ILE A 132 -44.96 11.40 -32.17
CA ILE A 132 -44.34 12.47 -31.37
C ILE A 132 -44.65 12.30 -29.88
N ILE A 133 -45.90 11.98 -29.55
CA ILE A 133 -46.35 11.80 -28.17
C ILE A 133 -45.69 10.57 -27.54
N ILE A 134 -45.74 9.40 -28.20
CA ILE A 134 -45.15 8.17 -27.68
C ILE A 134 -43.64 8.33 -27.51
N ARG A 135 -42.97 8.96 -28.47
CA ARG A 135 -41.52 9.23 -28.38
C ARG A 135 -41.20 10.11 -27.19
N ARG A 136 -41.95 11.20 -26.99
CA ARG A 136 -41.75 12.10 -25.84
C ARG A 136 -42.02 11.41 -24.50
N ASP A 137 -43.05 10.57 -24.43
CA ASP A 137 -43.35 9.79 -23.23
C ASP A 137 -42.19 8.81 -22.93
N HIS A 138 -41.67 8.12 -23.96
CA HIS A 138 -40.52 7.24 -23.84
C HIS A 138 -39.27 7.99 -23.36
N ASP A 139 -38.97 9.15 -23.93
CA ASP A 139 -37.81 9.98 -23.56
C ASP A 139 -37.90 10.41 -22.08
N ILE A 140 -39.07 10.86 -21.61
CA ILE A 140 -39.29 11.26 -20.21
C ILE A 140 -39.10 10.07 -19.26
N LEU A 141 -39.65 8.91 -19.60
CA LEU A 141 -39.52 7.69 -18.77
C LEU A 141 -38.07 7.22 -18.70
N LYS A 142 -37.35 7.27 -19.83
CA LYS A 142 -35.95 6.89 -19.91
C LYS A 142 -35.06 7.83 -19.10
N GLU A 143 -35.24 9.14 -19.24
CA GLU A 143 -34.52 10.14 -18.42
C GLU A 143 -34.76 9.89 -16.92
N TYR A 144 -36.02 9.69 -16.51
CA TYR A 144 -36.33 9.40 -15.12
C TYR A 144 -35.69 8.09 -14.63
N GLU A 145 -35.69 7.04 -15.44
CA GLU A 145 -35.05 5.77 -15.10
C GLU A 145 -33.53 5.93 -14.88
N GLU A 146 -32.86 6.64 -15.78
CA GLU A 146 -31.42 6.92 -15.70
C GLU A 146 -31.07 7.73 -14.44
N ASP A 147 -31.83 8.79 -14.19
CA ASP A 147 -31.71 9.64 -13.01
C ASP A 147 -31.94 8.86 -11.71
N TYR A 148 -32.99 8.04 -11.67
CA TYR A 148 -33.33 7.21 -10.51
C TYR A 148 -32.24 6.17 -10.23
N LYS A 149 -31.69 5.53 -11.26
CA LYS A 149 -30.54 4.62 -11.12
C LYS A 149 -29.33 5.34 -10.55
N ALA A 150 -29.03 6.54 -11.04
CA ALA A 150 -27.92 7.34 -10.55
C ALA A 150 -28.10 7.79 -9.09
N LEU A 151 -29.32 8.16 -8.68
CA LEU A 151 -29.67 8.45 -7.30
C LEU A 151 -29.49 7.22 -6.40
N LYS A 152 -30.05 6.07 -6.81
CA LYS A 152 -29.95 4.81 -6.05
C LYS A 152 -28.50 4.41 -5.84
N ALA A 153 -27.66 4.52 -6.87
CA ALA A 153 -26.23 4.25 -6.74
C ALA A 153 -25.54 5.17 -5.73
N THR A 154 -25.87 6.47 -5.73
CA THR A 154 -25.34 7.43 -4.75
C THR A 154 -25.80 7.11 -3.32
N LEU A 155 -27.07 6.75 -3.13
CA LEU A 155 -27.60 6.34 -1.82
C LEU A 155 -26.89 5.08 -1.28
N THR A 156 -26.75 4.05 -2.11
CA THR A 156 -26.03 2.82 -1.73
C THR A 156 -24.57 3.09 -1.39
N ALA A 157 -23.90 3.98 -2.13
CA ALA A 157 -22.54 4.40 -1.81
C ALA A 157 -22.47 5.14 -0.46
N ALA A 158 -23.43 6.04 -0.17
CA ALA A 158 -23.51 6.75 1.10
C ALA A 158 -23.75 5.80 2.29
N GLU A 159 -24.65 4.83 2.13
CA GLU A 159 -24.91 3.79 3.14
C GLU A 159 -23.67 2.94 3.41
N ARG A 160 -22.97 2.51 2.36
CA ARG A 160 -21.73 1.75 2.48
C ARG A 160 -20.66 2.54 3.22
N SER A 161 -20.39 3.78 2.82
CA SER A 161 -19.40 4.62 3.52
C SER A 161 -19.80 4.92 4.96
N SER A 162 -21.09 5.00 5.27
CA SER A 162 -21.56 5.15 6.66
C SER A 162 -21.29 3.90 7.50
N ARG A 163 -21.42 2.71 6.92
CA ARG A 163 -21.12 1.45 7.60
C ARG A 163 -19.61 1.27 7.82
N GLU A 164 -18.82 1.50 6.78
CA GLU A 164 -17.35 1.46 6.85
C GLU A 164 -16.85 2.44 7.93
N LEU A 165 -17.46 3.62 8.04
CA LEU A 165 -17.14 4.59 9.08
C LEU A 165 -17.44 4.08 10.50
N GLU A 166 -18.57 3.40 10.69
CA GLU A 166 -18.94 2.87 12.00
C GLU A 166 -18.01 1.73 12.44
N GLU A 167 -17.67 0.84 11.50
CA GLU A 167 -16.67 -0.21 11.71
C GLU A 167 -15.30 0.38 12.08
N LEU A 168 -14.87 1.42 11.35
CA LEU A 168 -13.62 2.13 11.62
C LEU A 168 -13.61 2.80 13.00
N LYS A 169 -14.73 3.39 13.42
CA LYS A 169 -14.89 3.99 14.75
C LYS A 169 -14.77 2.96 15.86
N SER A 170 -15.40 1.80 15.70
CA SER A 170 -15.30 0.69 16.64
C SER A 170 -13.85 0.21 16.78
N ALA A 171 -13.19 -0.05 15.65
CA ALA A 171 -11.79 -0.47 15.62
C ALA A 171 -10.85 0.57 16.28
N LEU A 172 -11.05 1.86 15.98
CA LEU A 172 -10.28 2.94 16.59
C LEU A 172 -10.47 3.00 18.12
N GLN A 173 -11.69 2.76 18.60
CA GLN A 173 -11.97 2.73 20.03
C GLN A 173 -11.28 1.54 20.72
N GLU A 174 -11.27 0.37 20.10
CA GLU A 174 -10.55 -0.81 20.60
C GLU A 174 -9.04 -0.55 20.68
N GLN A 175 -8.45 0.09 19.67
CA GLN A 175 -7.03 0.46 19.69
C GLN A 175 -6.72 1.46 20.82
N LYS A 176 -7.60 2.45 21.05
CA LYS A 176 -7.45 3.40 22.17
C LYS A 176 -7.51 2.72 23.54
N ILE A 177 -8.36 1.71 23.69
CA ILE A 177 -8.42 0.93 24.93
C ILE A 177 -7.14 0.12 25.11
N ARG A 178 -6.66 -0.52 24.03
CA ARG A 178 -5.42 -1.32 24.04
C ARG A 178 -4.20 -0.47 24.43
N VAL A 179 -4.04 0.71 23.84
CA VAL A 179 -2.89 1.58 24.15
C VAL A 179 -2.96 2.13 25.58
N ALA A 180 -4.16 2.43 26.09
CA ALA A 180 -4.32 2.86 27.47
C ALA A 180 -3.92 1.75 28.46
N ALA A 181 -4.33 0.51 28.21
CA ALA A 181 -3.94 -0.64 29.02
C ALA A 181 -2.42 -0.88 28.96
N LEU A 182 -1.82 -0.79 27.77
CA LEU A 182 -0.38 -0.95 27.59
C LEU A 182 0.41 0.15 28.31
N ASN A 183 -0.04 1.40 28.26
CA ASN A 183 0.56 2.51 28.99
C ASN A 183 0.46 2.32 30.51
N GLU A 184 -0.63 1.75 31.01
CA GLU A 184 -0.77 1.38 32.43
C GLU A 184 0.21 0.27 32.84
N GLU A 185 0.41 -0.75 31.99
CA GLU A 185 1.40 -1.80 32.21
C GLU A 185 2.83 -1.25 32.24
N ILE A 186 3.16 -0.34 31.31
CA ILE A 186 4.47 0.33 31.26
C ILE A 186 4.69 1.14 32.53
N GLU A 187 3.73 1.98 32.93
CA GLU A 187 3.83 2.79 34.15
C GLU A 187 3.98 1.92 35.40
N GLY A 188 3.21 0.82 35.50
CA GLY A 188 3.36 -0.15 36.58
C GLY A 188 4.75 -0.79 36.62
N GLY A 189 5.31 -1.11 35.46
CA GLY A 189 6.68 -1.63 35.33
C GLY A 189 7.76 -0.62 35.69
N ILE A 190 7.58 0.66 35.33
CA ILE A 190 8.47 1.75 35.75
C ILE A 190 8.49 1.87 37.28
N GLN A 191 7.31 1.88 37.91
CA GLN A 191 7.18 2.01 39.37
C GLN A 191 7.73 0.80 40.14
N ALA A 192 7.62 -0.40 39.56
CA ALA A 192 8.20 -1.62 40.12
C ALA A 192 9.71 -1.73 39.93
N SER A 193 10.32 -0.88 39.08
CA SER A 193 11.76 -0.86 38.83
C SER A 193 12.54 -0.42 40.06
N SER A 194 13.79 -0.90 40.16
CA SER A 194 14.70 -0.51 41.25
C SER A 194 15.05 0.98 41.22
N ASP A 195 14.96 1.62 40.05
CA ASP A 195 15.14 3.05 39.86
C ASP A 195 14.11 3.58 38.83
N PRO A 196 12.90 3.98 39.30
CA PRO A 196 11.83 4.46 38.43
C PRO A 196 12.18 5.72 37.63
N GLU A 197 12.96 6.65 38.20
CA GLU A 197 13.34 7.89 37.51
C GLU A 197 14.27 7.59 36.33
N SER A 198 15.32 6.77 36.56
CA SER A 198 16.22 6.35 35.49
C SER A 198 15.52 5.51 34.43
N MET A 199 14.58 4.63 34.83
CA MET A 199 13.80 3.83 33.89
C MET A 199 12.91 4.71 33.00
N SER A 200 12.19 5.67 33.59
CA SER A 200 11.36 6.61 32.84
C SER A 200 12.19 7.44 31.85
N ALA A 201 13.36 7.93 32.28
CA ALA A 201 14.28 8.66 31.40
C ALA A 201 14.79 7.80 30.23
N LEU A 202 15.16 6.54 30.50
CA LEU A 202 15.61 5.58 29.50
C LEU A 202 14.53 5.33 28.44
N LEU A 203 13.30 5.04 28.85
CA LEU A 203 12.20 4.77 27.92
C LEU A 203 11.92 5.99 27.04
N ASN A 204 11.93 7.21 27.60
CA ASN A 204 11.71 8.44 26.85
C ASN A 204 12.84 8.74 25.84
N GLU A 205 14.10 8.56 26.25
CA GLU A 205 15.24 8.69 25.34
C GLU A 205 15.18 7.65 24.22
N PHE A 206 14.81 6.42 24.55
CA PHE A 206 14.66 5.35 23.59
C PHE A 206 13.55 5.62 22.57
N THR A 207 12.36 6.08 23.00
CA THR A 207 11.28 6.46 22.08
C THR A 207 11.75 7.51 21.09
N LYS A 208 12.44 8.57 21.57
CA LYS A 208 12.99 9.61 20.69
C LYS A 208 14.05 9.06 19.73
N TYR A 209 14.94 8.21 20.22
CA TYR A 209 15.94 7.58 19.36
C TYR A 209 15.27 6.72 18.28
N TRP A 210 14.27 5.93 18.64
CA TRP A 210 13.55 5.05 17.73
C TRP A 210 12.83 5.82 16.62
N GLU A 211 12.05 6.84 17.00
CA GLU A 211 11.28 7.68 16.07
C GLU A 211 12.16 8.45 15.08
N ASN A 212 13.35 8.90 15.51
CA ASN A 212 14.20 9.77 14.70
C ASN A 212 15.29 9.01 13.93
N ILE A 213 15.82 7.92 14.49
CA ILE A 213 17.03 7.25 14.01
C ILE A 213 16.80 5.75 13.83
N GLY A 214 16.29 5.07 14.86
CA GLY A 214 16.16 3.60 14.87
C GLY A 214 15.40 3.05 13.66
N LEU A 215 14.17 3.54 13.44
CA LEU A 215 13.37 3.09 12.29
C LEU A 215 14.00 3.49 10.95
N HIS A 216 14.65 4.65 10.88
CA HIS A 216 15.31 5.11 9.66
C HIS A 216 16.44 4.17 9.24
N GLU A 217 17.28 3.76 10.20
CA GLU A 217 18.36 2.82 9.96
C GLU A 217 17.82 1.46 9.50
N VAL A 218 16.78 0.93 10.16
CA VAL A 218 16.12 -0.32 9.71
C VAL A 218 15.64 -0.21 8.26
N LYS A 219 14.97 0.90 7.91
CA LYS A 219 14.51 1.14 6.53
C LYS A 219 15.66 1.23 5.52
N ILE A 220 16.82 1.77 5.89
CA ILE A 220 18.00 1.77 5.01
C ILE A 220 18.43 0.34 4.66
N TYR A 221 18.46 -0.58 5.64
CA TYR A 221 18.80 -1.99 5.40
C TYR A 221 17.77 -2.68 4.52
N PHE A 222 16.47 -2.54 4.82
CA PHE A 222 15.41 -3.13 4.01
C PHE A 222 15.38 -2.58 2.58
N LYS A 223 15.61 -1.28 2.40
CA LYS A 223 15.75 -0.66 1.08
C LYS A 223 16.92 -1.23 0.28
N ALA A 224 18.07 -1.37 0.92
CA ALA A 224 19.24 -1.98 0.31
C ALA A 224 18.96 -3.44 -0.07
N LEU A 225 18.22 -4.17 0.77
CA LEU A 225 17.90 -5.58 0.56
C LEU A 225 16.92 -5.72 -0.60
N SER A 226 15.81 -4.99 -0.61
CA SER A 226 14.85 -4.97 -1.72
C SER A 226 15.51 -4.58 -3.05
N SER A 227 16.42 -3.60 -3.03
CA SER A 227 17.19 -3.20 -4.23
C SER A 227 18.09 -4.34 -4.74
N ALA A 228 18.70 -5.11 -3.84
CA ALA A 228 19.50 -6.27 -4.20
C ALA A 228 18.62 -7.43 -4.69
N MET A 229 17.51 -7.74 -4.02
CA MET A 229 16.56 -8.80 -4.41
C MET A 229 15.97 -8.55 -5.80
N ASN A 230 15.68 -7.30 -6.14
CA ASN A 230 15.25 -6.93 -7.49
C ASN A 230 16.27 -7.26 -8.59
N ARG A 231 17.55 -7.41 -8.25
CA ARG A 231 18.64 -7.78 -9.16
C ARG A 231 19.02 -9.26 -9.10
N LEU A 232 18.41 -10.02 -8.19
CA LEU A 232 18.67 -11.45 -8.02
C LEU A 232 18.34 -12.27 -9.28
N PRO A 233 17.25 -11.98 -10.06
CA PRO A 233 16.98 -12.69 -11.31
C PRO A 233 18.14 -12.64 -12.31
N GLN A 234 18.77 -11.48 -12.50
CA GLN A 234 19.90 -11.32 -13.42
C GLN A 234 21.14 -12.06 -12.92
N PHE A 235 21.37 -12.09 -11.61
CA PHE A 235 22.46 -12.86 -11.02
C PHE A 235 22.31 -14.36 -11.26
N ILE A 236 21.09 -14.89 -11.07
CA ILE A 236 20.78 -16.30 -11.30
C ILE A 236 20.97 -16.68 -12.78
N GLN A 237 20.56 -15.82 -13.73
CA GLN A 237 20.77 -16.06 -15.15
C GLN A 237 22.24 -16.22 -15.53
N GLY A 238 23.13 -15.47 -14.87
CA GLY A 238 24.57 -15.47 -15.15
C GLY A 238 25.35 -16.58 -14.48
N ARG A 239 24.73 -17.36 -13.56
CA ARG A 239 25.43 -18.36 -12.76
C ARG A 239 25.21 -19.77 -13.29
N GLU A 240 26.28 -20.42 -13.71
CA GLU A 240 26.23 -21.81 -14.18
C GLU A 240 25.73 -22.74 -13.06
N GLY A 241 24.76 -23.59 -13.40
CA GLY A 241 24.19 -24.60 -12.48
C GLY A 241 23.12 -24.08 -11.50
N ALA A 242 22.89 -22.77 -11.40
CA ALA A 242 21.83 -22.22 -10.54
C ALA A 242 20.43 -22.57 -11.05
N LEU A 243 20.23 -22.56 -12.38
CA LEU A 243 19.00 -22.96 -13.04
C LEU A 243 19.23 -24.22 -13.88
N THR A 244 18.60 -25.33 -13.50
CA THR A 244 18.72 -26.60 -14.22
C THR A 244 17.37 -27.02 -14.82
N ARG A 245 17.39 -27.53 -16.05
CA ARG A 245 16.18 -27.99 -16.73
C ARG A 245 16.03 -29.51 -16.62
N LYS A 246 14.86 -29.98 -16.19
CA LYS A 246 14.48 -31.39 -16.17
C LYS A 246 13.14 -31.55 -16.90
N GLY A 247 13.18 -31.75 -18.21
CA GLY A 247 11.98 -31.85 -19.05
C GLY A 247 11.28 -30.51 -19.25
N MET A 248 10.04 -30.39 -18.75
CA MET A 248 9.25 -29.15 -18.74
C MET A 248 9.36 -28.38 -17.41
N THR A 249 10.05 -28.93 -16.42
CA THR A 249 10.28 -28.28 -15.12
C THR A 249 11.69 -27.72 -15.07
N TYR A 250 11.84 -26.56 -14.44
CA TYR A 250 13.14 -25.98 -14.11
C TYR A 250 13.32 -26.00 -12.60
N ASN A 251 14.50 -26.36 -12.14
CA ASN A 251 14.86 -26.31 -10.71
C ASN A 251 15.88 -25.20 -10.53
N LEU A 252 15.50 -24.20 -9.75
CA LEU A 252 16.39 -23.18 -9.23
C LEU A 252 16.96 -23.66 -7.90
N THR A 253 18.27 -23.56 -7.74
CA THR A 253 18.98 -23.88 -6.51
C THR A 253 19.85 -22.70 -6.14
N LEU A 254 19.54 -22.05 -5.02
CA LEU A 254 20.29 -20.91 -4.49
C LEU A 254 20.89 -21.29 -3.14
N LYS A 255 22.22 -21.36 -3.07
CA LYS A 255 22.93 -21.63 -1.82
C LYS A 255 23.07 -20.37 -0.98
N GLU A 256 23.19 -20.53 0.33
CA GLU A 256 23.39 -19.40 1.24
C GLU A 256 24.70 -18.65 0.94
N GLU A 257 25.79 -19.34 0.59
CA GLU A 257 27.07 -18.70 0.26
C GLU A 257 26.94 -17.84 -1.01
N ASP A 258 26.20 -18.35 -1.99
CA ASP A 258 25.93 -17.68 -3.26
C ASP A 258 25.10 -16.41 -3.06
N LEU A 259 24.09 -16.48 -2.19
CA LEU A 259 23.26 -15.33 -1.83
C LEU A 259 24.07 -14.29 -1.04
N ASN A 260 24.85 -14.71 -0.06
CA ASN A 260 25.68 -13.81 0.74
C ASN A 260 26.71 -13.07 -0.11
N GLU A 261 27.42 -13.79 -1.00
CA GLU A 261 28.36 -13.18 -1.95
C GLU A 261 27.66 -12.17 -2.87
N PHE A 262 26.48 -12.52 -3.39
CA PHE A 262 25.67 -11.61 -4.19
C PHE A 262 25.29 -10.34 -3.44
N LEU A 263 24.76 -10.46 -2.21
CA LEU A 263 24.32 -9.31 -1.42
C LEU A 263 25.50 -8.38 -1.11
N VAL A 264 26.66 -8.91 -0.70
CA VAL A 264 27.88 -8.12 -0.49
C VAL A 264 28.34 -7.42 -1.77
N SER A 265 28.19 -8.06 -2.94
CA SER A 265 28.50 -7.44 -4.24
C SER A 265 27.58 -6.27 -4.59
N GLN A 266 26.31 -6.32 -4.15
CA GLN A 266 25.32 -5.28 -4.42
C GLN A 266 25.47 -4.09 -3.48
N ASN A 267 25.75 -4.33 -2.19
CA ASN A 267 25.90 -3.27 -1.21
C ASN A 267 26.87 -3.65 -0.09
N LYS A 268 27.80 -2.74 0.22
CA LYS A 268 28.79 -2.90 1.30
C LYS A 268 28.16 -3.04 2.69
N LEU A 269 26.92 -2.61 2.87
CA LEU A 269 26.15 -2.79 4.11
C LEU A 269 26.02 -4.27 4.50
N PHE A 270 26.05 -5.19 3.52
CA PHE A 270 25.88 -6.61 3.77
C PHE A 270 27.17 -7.35 4.13
N LYS A 271 28.32 -6.68 4.22
CA LYS A 271 29.61 -7.31 4.56
C LYS A 271 29.59 -8.04 5.90
N ASP A 272 28.87 -7.46 6.86
CA ASP A 272 28.75 -7.96 8.22
C ASP A 272 27.37 -8.60 8.46
N PHE A 273 26.66 -8.96 7.37
CA PHE A 273 25.39 -9.68 7.41
C PHE A 273 25.55 -11.08 6.81
N GLY A 274 24.96 -12.07 7.48
CA GLY A 274 24.86 -13.44 7.02
C GLY A 274 23.41 -13.87 6.89
N PHE A 275 23.06 -14.36 5.72
CA PHE A 275 21.79 -14.98 5.39
C PHE A 275 21.94 -16.49 5.45
N ARG A 276 20.97 -17.15 6.09
CA ARG A 276 20.94 -18.60 6.30
C ARG A 276 19.58 -19.16 5.96
N PHE A 277 19.59 -20.32 5.31
CA PHE A 277 18.40 -21.07 4.94
C PHE A 277 18.21 -22.25 5.90
N ASN A 278 17.13 -22.26 6.68
CA ASN A 278 16.89 -23.27 7.70
C ASN A 278 15.44 -23.75 7.70
N ASP A 279 15.21 -25.00 7.29
CA ASP A 279 13.94 -25.73 7.40
C ASP A 279 12.67 -24.87 7.19
N GLY A 280 12.54 -24.30 6.00
CA GLY A 280 11.40 -23.45 5.60
C GLY A 280 11.54 -21.96 5.95
N SER A 281 12.49 -21.60 6.81
CA SER A 281 12.79 -20.22 7.21
C SER A 281 14.05 -19.67 6.54
N VAL A 282 14.12 -18.35 6.49
CA VAL A 282 15.27 -17.54 6.10
C VAL A 282 15.60 -16.64 7.28
N ILE A 283 16.84 -16.70 7.73
CA ILE A 283 17.33 -15.87 8.84
C ILE A 283 18.47 -15.02 8.32
N ALA A 284 18.33 -13.71 8.43
CA ALA A 284 19.37 -12.75 8.13
C ALA A 284 19.82 -12.09 9.44
N THR A 285 21.10 -12.22 9.77
CA THR A 285 21.66 -11.62 10.99
C THR A 285 22.89 -10.80 10.61
N GLY A 286 23.01 -9.59 11.15
CA GLY A 286 24.22 -8.81 10.98
C GLY A 286 24.37 -7.70 11.99
N SER A 287 25.56 -7.08 11.97
CA SER A 287 25.88 -5.97 12.84
C SER A 287 26.71 -4.91 12.13
N SER A 288 26.34 -3.64 12.25
CA SER A 288 27.10 -2.54 11.64
C SER A 288 26.89 -1.26 12.42
N GLY A 289 27.98 -0.51 12.67
CA GLY A 289 27.92 0.77 13.36
C GLY A 289 27.40 0.72 14.81
N GLY A 290 27.52 -0.42 15.48
CA GLY A 290 26.96 -0.64 16.83
C GLY A 290 25.49 -1.06 16.84
N LEU A 291 24.89 -1.29 15.68
CA LEU A 291 23.54 -1.83 15.54
C LEU A 291 23.60 -3.33 15.24
N THR A 292 22.68 -4.10 15.80
CA THR A 292 22.44 -5.50 15.45
C THR A 292 21.03 -5.65 14.89
N LEU A 293 20.90 -6.40 13.80
CA LEU A 293 19.62 -6.67 13.17
C LEU A 293 19.51 -8.16 12.88
N THR A 294 18.43 -8.77 13.33
CA THR A 294 18.02 -10.13 12.97
C THR A 294 16.65 -10.08 12.32
N LEU A 295 16.56 -10.58 11.09
CA LEU A 295 15.32 -10.74 10.35
C LEU A 295 15.07 -12.23 10.16
N THR A 296 13.90 -12.70 10.56
CA THR A 296 13.41 -14.06 10.32
C THR A 296 12.16 -13.98 9.45
N GLY A 297 12.07 -14.80 8.43
CA GLY A 297 10.91 -14.88 7.57
C GLY A 297 10.86 -16.16 6.75
N HIS A 298 9.89 -16.25 5.86
CA HIS A 298 9.72 -17.39 4.97
C HIS A 298 9.24 -16.97 3.59
N TYR A 299 9.43 -17.83 2.59
CA TYR A 299 8.90 -17.62 1.25
C TYR A 299 7.60 -18.39 1.05
N SER A 300 6.59 -17.73 0.48
CA SER A 300 5.36 -18.34 -0.01
C SER A 300 5.22 -18.12 -1.52
N ILE A 301 4.35 -18.88 -2.18
CA ILE A 301 4.06 -18.67 -3.61
C ILE A 301 2.77 -17.85 -3.71
N GLN A 302 2.88 -16.72 -4.39
CA GLN A 302 1.72 -15.94 -4.84
C GLN A 302 1.47 -16.25 -6.31
N GLU A 303 0.22 -16.56 -6.68
CA GLU A 303 -0.16 -16.82 -8.07
C GLU A 303 -0.66 -15.57 -8.79
N GLU A 304 -1.50 -14.76 -8.13
CA GLU A 304 -2.10 -13.54 -8.67
C GLU A 304 -1.72 -12.30 -7.85
N PRO A 305 -1.58 -11.10 -8.47
CA PRO A 305 -1.71 -10.83 -9.90
C PRO A 305 -0.45 -11.19 -10.71
N VAL A 306 0.68 -11.41 -10.04
CA VAL A 306 1.96 -11.76 -10.66
C VAL A 306 2.54 -12.94 -9.90
N ASN A 307 2.87 -14.02 -10.60
CA ASN A 307 3.48 -15.17 -9.94
C ASN A 307 4.88 -14.85 -9.42
N GLY A 308 5.12 -15.13 -8.15
CA GLY A 308 6.39 -14.90 -7.50
C GLY A 308 6.49 -15.59 -6.15
N LEU A 309 7.70 -15.68 -5.65
CA LEU A 309 7.99 -16.06 -4.27
C LEU A 309 7.92 -14.81 -3.43
N MET A 310 6.86 -14.66 -2.65
CA MET A 310 6.71 -13.52 -1.73
C MET A 310 7.41 -13.86 -0.42
N PHE A 311 8.18 -12.90 0.09
CA PHE A 311 8.84 -13.04 1.37
C PHE A 311 7.97 -12.42 2.46
N HIS A 312 7.68 -13.19 3.50
CA HIS A 312 6.91 -12.76 4.64
C HIS A 312 7.80 -12.60 5.86
N ILE A 313 7.62 -11.52 6.61
CA ILE A 313 8.42 -11.17 7.78
C ILE A 313 7.78 -11.76 9.03
N ASP A 314 8.38 -12.82 9.56
CA ASP A 314 7.90 -13.47 10.78
C ASP A 314 8.35 -12.71 12.03
N ASN A 315 9.62 -12.31 12.10
CA ASN A 315 10.17 -11.56 13.23
C ASN A 315 11.31 -10.63 12.80
N VAL A 316 11.42 -9.47 13.46
CA VAL A 316 12.54 -8.55 13.32
C VAL A 316 13.01 -8.15 14.71
N VAL A 317 14.27 -8.41 15.01
CA VAL A 317 14.92 -8.03 16.27
C VAL A 317 16.01 -7.00 15.97
N PHE A 318 15.87 -5.81 16.54
CA PHE A 318 16.82 -4.71 16.40
C PHE A 318 17.45 -4.38 17.75
N ASN A 319 18.78 -4.46 17.85
CA ASN A 319 19.52 -4.27 19.11
C ASN A 319 19.00 -5.15 20.28
N GLY A 320 18.49 -6.33 19.96
CA GLY A 320 17.91 -7.24 20.96
C GLY A 320 16.49 -6.90 21.41
N LEU A 321 15.81 -5.99 20.70
CA LEU A 321 14.40 -5.65 20.91
C LEU A 321 13.56 -6.16 19.74
N GLU A 322 12.50 -6.90 20.04
CA GLU A 322 11.53 -7.33 19.03
C GLU A 322 10.71 -6.14 18.53
N LEU A 323 10.60 -6.01 17.21
CA LEU A 323 9.81 -4.94 16.59
C LEU A 323 8.32 -5.28 16.59
N PRO A 324 7.45 -4.28 16.82
CA PRO A 324 6.00 -4.47 16.76
C PRO A 324 5.54 -5.04 15.41
N GLU A 325 4.45 -5.80 15.43
CA GLU A 325 3.84 -6.42 14.25
C GLU A 325 3.52 -5.39 13.15
N SER A 326 2.94 -4.24 13.52
CA SER A 326 2.63 -3.17 12.57
C SER A 326 3.89 -2.60 11.90
N THR A 327 4.99 -2.44 12.64
CA THR A 327 6.27 -2.04 12.03
C THR A 327 6.78 -3.13 11.07
N ARG A 328 6.63 -4.41 11.40
CA ARG A 328 7.02 -5.52 10.50
C ARG A 328 6.18 -5.51 9.23
N GLN A 329 4.87 -5.30 9.34
CA GLN A 329 3.96 -5.21 8.20
C GLN A 329 4.27 -3.99 7.32
N ASP A 330 4.51 -2.82 7.92
CA ASP A 330 4.95 -1.61 7.20
C ASP A 330 6.23 -1.88 6.39
N LEU A 331 7.18 -2.64 6.93
CA LEU A 331 8.42 -2.99 6.25
C LEU A 331 8.19 -3.98 5.11
N GLU A 332 7.29 -4.96 5.27
CA GLU A 332 6.92 -5.92 4.22
C GLU A 332 6.21 -5.22 3.06
N ASP A 333 5.28 -4.30 3.36
CA ASP A 333 4.52 -3.54 2.37
C ASP A 333 5.39 -2.51 1.62
N GLU A 334 6.32 -1.86 2.32
CA GLU A 334 7.20 -0.84 1.72
C GLU A 334 8.34 -1.44 0.89
N PHE A 335 8.85 -2.61 1.28
CA PHE A 335 10.05 -3.20 0.68
C PHE A 335 9.77 -4.59 0.10
N ASP A 336 9.61 -4.64 -1.21
CA ASP A 336 9.49 -5.89 -1.96
C ASP A 336 10.79 -6.71 -1.87
N LEU A 337 10.76 -7.75 -1.04
CA LEU A 337 11.81 -8.76 -0.89
C LEU A 337 11.50 -10.02 -1.71
N GLY A 338 10.47 -9.98 -2.55
CA GLY A 338 10.03 -11.09 -3.37
C GLY A 338 10.98 -11.41 -4.51
N PHE A 339 10.84 -12.64 -5.01
CA PHE A 339 11.57 -13.13 -6.18
C PHE A 339 10.59 -13.55 -7.27
N TYR A 340 10.76 -13.00 -8.48
CA TYR A 340 9.83 -13.19 -9.59
C TYR A 340 10.49 -13.99 -10.71
N PRO A 341 10.18 -15.30 -10.86
CA PRO A 341 10.77 -16.13 -11.91
C PRO A 341 10.53 -15.60 -13.33
N GLY A 342 9.39 -14.93 -13.55
CA GLY A 342 9.07 -14.25 -14.82
C GLY A 342 10.10 -13.19 -15.24
N LYS A 343 10.85 -12.60 -14.30
CA LYS A 343 11.96 -11.67 -14.59
C LYS A 343 13.20 -12.40 -15.15
N ILE A 344 13.34 -13.71 -14.91
CA ILE A 344 14.37 -14.55 -15.55
C ILE A 344 13.92 -14.91 -16.96
N VAL A 345 12.76 -15.55 -17.09
CA VAL A 345 12.14 -15.86 -18.37
C VAL A 345 10.62 -15.78 -18.21
N SER A 346 9.94 -15.07 -19.11
CA SER A 346 8.54 -14.66 -18.93
C SER A 346 7.54 -15.81 -18.76
N PHE A 347 7.84 -17.02 -19.25
CA PHE A 347 6.97 -18.20 -19.15
C PHE A 347 7.21 -19.03 -17.88
N LEU A 348 8.20 -18.66 -17.04
CA LEU A 348 8.51 -19.42 -15.82
C LEU A 348 7.65 -18.94 -14.66
N HIS A 349 7.02 -19.90 -13.98
CA HIS A 349 6.22 -19.66 -12.78
C HIS A 349 6.70 -20.60 -11.67
N ALA A 350 6.78 -20.10 -10.44
CA ALA A 350 7.04 -20.90 -9.26
C ALA A 350 5.85 -21.78 -8.91
N THR A 351 6.12 -23.07 -8.69
CA THR A 351 5.13 -24.08 -8.32
C THR A 351 5.41 -24.68 -6.95
N GLU A 352 6.67 -24.64 -6.49
CA GLU A 352 7.05 -25.15 -5.17
C GLU A 352 8.29 -24.41 -4.66
N VAL A 353 8.33 -24.13 -3.37
CA VAL A 353 9.48 -23.53 -2.67
C VAL A 353 9.78 -24.34 -1.42
N GLU A 354 11.06 -24.66 -1.21
CA GLU A 354 11.55 -25.36 -0.03
C GLU A 354 12.92 -24.80 0.36
N SER A 355 13.12 -24.52 1.65
CA SER A 355 14.41 -24.07 2.20
C SER A 355 14.92 -25.15 3.15
N LYS A 356 16.11 -25.71 2.92
CA LYS A 356 16.72 -26.71 3.82
C LYS A 356 18.24 -26.78 3.64
N ASN A 357 18.94 -27.10 4.74
CA ASN A 357 20.39 -27.35 4.74
C ASN A 357 21.22 -26.25 4.04
N GLY A 358 20.90 -24.96 4.26
CA GLY A 358 21.65 -23.85 3.64
C GLY A 358 21.33 -23.62 2.16
N VAL A 359 20.24 -24.20 1.63
CA VAL A 359 19.87 -24.09 0.22
C VAL A 359 18.38 -23.81 0.07
N LEU A 360 18.05 -22.84 -0.78
CA LEU A 360 16.70 -22.57 -1.27
C LEU A 360 16.48 -23.30 -2.60
N TYR A 361 15.53 -24.22 -2.60
CA TYR A 361 15.07 -24.97 -3.76
C TYR A 361 13.75 -24.41 -4.26
N VAL A 362 13.70 -24.05 -5.53
CA VAL A 362 12.46 -23.57 -6.17
C VAL A 362 12.20 -24.39 -7.42
N LYS A 363 11.04 -25.03 -7.48
CA LYS A 363 10.56 -25.67 -8.70
C LYS A 363 9.75 -24.67 -9.51
N LEU A 364 10.09 -24.58 -10.78
CA LEU A 364 9.47 -23.68 -11.74
C LEU A 364 8.80 -24.51 -12.85
N GLY A 365 7.55 -24.20 -13.13
CA GLY A 365 6.79 -24.71 -14.28
C GLY A 365 6.81 -23.73 -15.45
N ILE A 366 6.31 -24.21 -16.59
CA ILE A 366 6.03 -23.37 -17.76
C ILE A 366 4.54 -23.06 -17.77
N SER A 367 4.20 -21.78 -17.80
CA SER A 367 2.85 -21.29 -18.13
C SER A 367 2.87 -20.74 -19.56
N PHE A 368 1.73 -20.73 -20.24
CA PHE A 368 1.57 -20.19 -21.59
C PHE A 368 0.55 -19.07 -21.62
#